data_AF-A0A432MF44-F1
#
_entry.id   AF-A0A432MF44-F1
#
_cell.length_a   1.000
_cell.length_b   1.000
_cell.length_c   1.000
_cell.angle_alpha   90.00
_cell.angle_beta   90.00
_cell.angle_gamma   90.00
#
_symmetry.space_group_name_H-M   'P 1'
#
loop_
_entity.id
_entity.type
_entity.pdbx_description
1 polymer ?
#
loop_
_entity_poly.entity_id
_entity_poly.type
_entity_poly.pdbx_seq_one_letter_code
_entity_poly.pdbx_strand_id
1 'polypeptide(L)'
;MTDELQEGQPTRTRRRSAVKTAPRPSASKVKSTLHLSVEASQRLSVHATMLGVDRSELVEQLIRENLKRFVVSDRGGSSAGPDPAAGEE
;
A
#
# COMPACT_ATOMS: atom_id res chain seq x y z
N MET A 1 -59.26 9.73 39.27
CA MET A 1 -58.08 10.35 38.63
C MET A 1 -56.86 9.76 39.29
N THR A 2 -56.39 8.64 38.76
CA THR A 2 -55.16 7.95 39.17
C THR A 2 -54.66 7.22 37.93
N ASP A 3 -53.66 7.79 37.27
CA ASP A 3 -52.96 7.15 36.16
C ASP A 3 -51.54 6.89 36.66
N GLU A 4 -51.25 5.63 36.94
CA GLU A 4 -49.96 5.14 37.37
C GLU A 4 -49.10 4.74 36.16
N LEU A 5 -47.89 5.29 36.13
CA LEU A 5 -46.62 4.62 35.82
C LEU A 5 -46.59 3.69 34.59
N GLN A 6 -46.00 4.18 33.50
CA GLN A 6 -45.41 3.28 32.49
C GLN A 6 -43.91 3.56 32.34
N GLU A 7 -43.14 2.80 33.13
CA GLU A 7 -41.69 2.66 33.08
C GLU A 7 -41.24 2.23 31.67
N GLY A 8 -40.29 2.98 31.09
CA GLY A 8 -39.69 2.66 29.81
C GLY A 8 -38.82 1.40 29.88
N GLN A 9 -39.20 0.36 29.13
CA GLN A 9 -38.38 -0.84 28.96
C GLN A 9 -37.04 -0.52 28.27
N PRO A 10 -35.90 -1.04 28.75
CA PRO A 10 -34.64 -0.94 28.06
C PRO A 10 -34.64 -1.84 26.82
N THR A 11 -34.59 -1.21 25.64
CA THR A 11 -34.45 -1.91 24.36
C THR A 11 -33.10 -2.63 24.33
N ARG A 12 -33.15 -3.97 24.34
CA ARG A 12 -31.97 -4.84 24.30
C ARG A 12 -31.27 -4.66 22.96
N THR A 13 -30.25 -3.80 22.92
CA THR A 13 -29.41 -3.56 21.73
C THR A 13 -28.77 -4.87 21.30
N ARG A 14 -29.26 -5.43 20.19
CA ARG A 14 -28.75 -6.65 19.57
C ARG A 14 -27.32 -6.38 19.08
N ARG A 15 -26.33 -6.74 19.89
CA ARG A 15 -24.90 -6.67 19.52
C ARG A 15 -24.69 -7.46 18.24
N ARG A 16 -24.38 -6.77 17.14
CA ARG A 16 -23.90 -7.40 15.91
C ARG A 16 -22.55 -8.04 16.22
N SER A 17 -22.47 -9.34 16.01
CA SER A 17 -21.22 -10.11 16.16
C SER A 17 -20.15 -9.47 15.29
N ALA A 18 -19.01 -9.13 15.89
CA ALA A 18 -17.87 -8.60 15.18
C ALA A 18 -17.42 -9.65 14.16
N VAL A 19 -17.62 -9.33 12.88
CA VAL A 19 -17.11 -10.12 11.77
C VAL A 19 -15.60 -10.18 11.94
N LYS A 20 -15.08 -11.37 12.25
CA LYS A 20 -13.64 -11.64 12.25
C LYS A 20 -13.13 -11.32 10.84
N THR A 21 -12.40 -10.22 10.71
CA THR A 21 -11.65 -9.89 9.51
C THR A 21 -10.69 -11.05 9.25
N ALA A 22 -10.90 -11.79 8.16
CA ALA A 22 -9.99 -12.84 7.75
C ALA A 22 -8.59 -12.25 7.54
N PRO A 23 -7.51 -12.92 8.02
CA PRO A 23 -6.16 -12.48 7.72
C PRO A 23 -5.97 -12.48 6.20
N ARG A 24 -5.50 -11.36 5.64
CA ARG A 24 -5.13 -11.32 4.22
C ARG A 24 -4.14 -12.47 3.98
N PRO A 25 -4.36 -13.32 2.96
CA PRO A 25 -3.41 -14.38 2.65
C PRO A 25 -2.04 -13.74 2.45
N SER A 26 -1.03 -14.28 3.12
CA SER A 26 0.35 -13.92 2.85
C SER A 26 0.58 -14.11 1.36
N ALA A 27 0.88 -13.01 0.66
CA ALA A 27 1.08 -13.04 -0.78
C ALA A 27 2.16 -14.09 -1.10
N SER A 28 1.88 -14.96 -2.06
CA SER A 28 2.83 -15.96 -2.51
C SER A 28 4.10 -15.27 -3.00
N LYS A 29 5.21 -15.46 -2.28
CA LYS A 29 6.51 -14.91 -2.70
C LYS A 29 6.95 -15.58 -4.00
N VAL A 30 7.29 -14.78 -5.01
CA VAL A 30 7.81 -15.27 -6.29
C VAL A 30 9.32 -15.06 -6.32
N LYS A 31 10.08 -16.11 -6.63
CA LYS A 31 11.53 -16.00 -6.81
C LYS A 31 11.82 -15.34 -8.16
N SER A 32 12.48 -14.20 -8.14
CA SER A 32 12.90 -13.45 -9.33
C SER A 32 14.40 -13.17 -9.28
N THR A 33 15.07 -13.31 -10.44
CA THR A 33 16.48 -12.93 -10.60
C THR A 33 16.53 -11.56 -11.25
N LEU A 34 17.29 -10.62 -10.67
CA LEU A 34 17.49 -9.27 -11.18
C LEU A 34 18.97 -9.04 -11.44
N HIS A 35 19.31 -8.42 -12.57
CA HIS A 35 20.66 -7.96 -12.84
C HIS A 35 20.84 -6.57 -12.20
N LEU A 36 21.85 -6.45 -11.35
CA LEU A 36 22.21 -5.20 -10.68
C LEU A 36 23.67 -4.87 -10.99
N SER A 37 24.03 -3.59 -10.91
CA SER A 37 25.45 -3.22 -10.85
C SER A 37 26.08 -3.77 -9.56
N VAL A 38 27.40 -3.99 -9.58
CA VAL A 38 28.14 -4.51 -8.42
C VAL A 38 27.94 -3.61 -7.20
N GLU A 39 28.00 -2.30 -7.40
CA GLU A 39 27.82 -1.31 -6.34
C GLU A 39 26.39 -1.35 -5.75
N ALA A 40 25.36 -1.45 -6.60
CA ALA A 40 23.98 -1.53 -6.13
C ALA A 40 23.72 -2.79 -5.30
N SER A 41 24.27 -3.93 -5.72
CA SER A 41 24.18 -5.20 -4.97
C SER A 41 24.85 -5.11 -3.59
N GLN A 42 26.01 -4.44 -3.52
CA GLN A 42 26.72 -4.25 -2.26
C GLN A 42 25.96 -3.31 -1.32
N ARG A 43 25.50 -2.15 -1.83
CA ARG A 43 24.67 -1.21 -1.06
C ARG A 43 23.41 -1.90 -0.53
N LEU A 44 22.71 -2.67 -1.36
CA LEU A 44 21.52 -3.42 -0.95
C LEU A 44 21.84 -4.39 0.21
N SER A 45 22.96 -5.10 0.13
CA SER A 45 23.36 -6.07 1.16
C SER A 45 23.69 -5.37 2.48
N VAL A 46 24.44 -4.27 2.44
CA VAL A 46 24.76 -3.47 3.64
C VAL A 46 23.50 -2.90 4.28
N HIS A 47 22.61 -2.30 3.48
CA HIS A 47 21.36 -1.73 3.99
C HIS A 47 20.44 -2.80 4.61
N ALA A 48 20.34 -3.98 4.00
CA ALA A 48 19.57 -5.09 4.55
C ALA A 48 20.12 -5.52 5.92
N THR A 49 21.45 -5.64 6.05
CA THR A 49 22.10 -5.98 7.32
C THR A 49 21.89 -4.89 8.39
N MET A 50 22.02 -3.61 8.03
CA MET A 50 21.87 -2.50 8.98
C MET A 50 20.43 -2.34 9.49
N LEU A 51 19.44 -2.68 8.66
CA LEU A 51 18.02 -2.64 9.01
C LEU A 51 17.52 -3.94 9.67
N GLY A 52 18.34 -4.99 9.68
CA GLY A 52 17.96 -6.30 10.22
C GLY A 52 16.87 -7.01 9.41
N VAL A 53 16.76 -6.71 8.11
CA VAL A 53 15.75 -7.28 7.21
C VAL A 53 16.42 -8.09 6.09
N ASP A 54 15.64 -8.96 5.45
CA ASP A 54 16.12 -9.70 4.29
C ASP A 54 16.23 -8.79 3.05
N ARG A 55 17.15 -9.13 2.13
CA ARG A 55 17.32 -8.39 0.86
C ARG A 55 16.02 -8.33 0.05
N SER A 56 15.25 -9.41 0.05
CA SER A 56 13.96 -9.46 -0.67
C SER A 56 12.92 -8.50 -0.06
N GLU A 57 12.89 -8.37 1.26
CA GLU A 57 11.94 -7.49 1.95
C GLU A 57 12.29 -6.02 1.71
N LEU A 58 13.59 -5.69 1.73
CA LEU A 58 14.07 -4.35 1.39
C LEU A 58 13.75 -3.99 -0.08
N VAL A 59 13.93 -4.93 -1.01
CA VAL A 59 13.56 -4.71 -2.43
C VAL A 59 12.05 -4.54 -2.58
N GLU A 60 11.23 -5.35 -1.90
CA GLU A 60 9.77 -5.19 -1.91
C GLU A 60 9.32 -3.84 -1.34
N GLN A 61 9.98 -3.34 -0.29
CA GLN A 61 9.73 -2.02 0.26
C GLN A 61 10.08 -0.92 -0.76
N LEU A 62 11.27 -0.98 -1.36
CA LEU A 62 11.71 -0.03 -2.39
C LEU A 62 10.76 0.00 -3.59
N ILE A 63 10.28 -1.17 -4.04
CA ILE A 63 9.30 -1.30 -5.11
C ILE A 63 7.98 -0.61 -4.73
N ARG A 64 7.44 -0.89 -3.54
CA ARG A 64 6.18 -0.28 -3.07
C ARG A 64 6.27 1.24 -2.93
N GLU A 65 7.42 1.74 -2.48
CA GLU A 65 7.62 3.16 -2.24
C GLU A 65 7.84 3.96 -3.52
N ASN A 66 8.63 3.43 -4.46
CA ASN A 66 9.13 4.17 -5.63
C ASN A 66 8.40 3.85 -6.93
N LEU A 67 7.78 2.67 -7.09
CA LEU A 67 7.14 2.25 -8.36
C LEU A 67 5.63 2.51 -8.38
N LYS A 68 5.19 3.66 -7.87
CA LYS A 68 3.76 4.02 -7.76
C LYS A 68 3.10 4.44 -9.08
N ARG A 69 3.89 4.79 -10.10
CA ARG A 69 3.39 5.36 -11.37
C ARG A 69 2.86 4.32 -12.36
N PHE A 70 3.41 3.09 -12.35
CA PHE A 70 3.20 2.10 -13.41
C PHE A 70 2.58 0.80 -12.91
N VAL A 71 1.63 0.88 -11.97
CA VAL A 71 0.89 -0.32 -11.53
C VAL A 71 -0.16 -0.66 -12.57
N VAL A 72 0.17 -1.59 -13.48
CA VAL A 72 -0.70 -2.23 -14.49
C VAL A 72 -1.26 -1.29 -15.60
N SER A 73 -1.19 0.02 -15.43
CA SER A 73 -1.29 1.03 -16.49
C SER A 73 -0.59 2.31 -16.02
N ASP A 74 0.04 3.03 -16.95
CA ASP A 74 0.68 4.31 -16.68
C ASP A 74 -0.36 5.30 -16.12
N ARG A 75 -0.21 5.70 -14.86
CA ARG A 75 -1.04 6.75 -14.24
C ARG A 75 -0.51 8.16 -14.51
N GLY A 76 0.42 8.32 -15.43
CA GLY A 76 1.11 9.58 -15.71
C GLY A 76 1.13 9.95 -17.18
N GLY A 77 -0.03 9.97 -17.83
CA GLY A 77 -0.25 10.79 -19.01
C GLY A 77 -0.34 12.26 -18.62
N SER A 78 0.80 12.91 -18.44
CA SER A 78 0.91 14.37 -18.56
C SER A 78 2.12 14.68 -19.41
N SER A 79 1.97 14.39 -20.71
CA SER A 79 2.66 15.14 -21.76
C SER A 79 2.06 16.55 -21.78
N ALA A 80 2.49 17.39 -20.86
CA ALA A 80 2.30 18.82 -20.92
C ALA A 80 3.59 19.49 -20.45
N GLY A 81 4.68 19.19 -21.14
CA GLY A 81 5.76 20.17 -21.27
C GLY A 81 5.26 21.24 -22.24
N PRO A 82 5.20 22.53 -21.86
CA PRO A 82 4.88 23.58 -22.80
C PRO A 82 5.99 23.65 -23.84
N ASP A 83 5.62 23.46 -25.10
CA ASP A 83 6.42 23.72 -26.30
C ASP A 83 7.02 25.14 -26.22
N PRO A 84 8.35 25.32 -26.19
CA PRO A 84 8.96 26.55 -26.61
C PRO A 84 9.51 26.36 -28.04
N ALA A 85 8.88 27.07 -28.98
CA ALA A 85 9.32 27.32 -30.36
C ALA A 85 8.63 26.52 -31.49
N ALA A 86 7.58 27.11 -32.06
CA ALA A 86 7.38 27.17 -33.52
C ALA A 86 6.32 28.24 -33.87
N GLY A 87 6.66 29.16 -34.79
CA GLY A 87 5.84 30.26 -35.34
C GLY A 87 6.46 31.62 -34.99
N GLU A 88 7.38 32.23 -35.75
CA GLU A 88 7.23 32.79 -37.12
C GLU A 88 5.96 33.63 -37.26
N GLU A 89 6.07 34.95 -37.04
CA GLU A 89 6.11 36.02 -38.07
C GLU A 89 6.76 37.29 -37.50
#